data_AF-E6K1T6-F1
#
_entry.id   AF-E6K1T6-F1
#
_cell.length_a   1.000
_cell.length_b   1.000
_cell.length_c   1.000
_cell.angle_alpha   90.00
_cell.angle_beta   90.00
_cell.angle_gamma   90.00
#
_symmetry.space_group_name_H-M   'P 1'
#
loop_
_entity.id
_entity.type
_entity.pdbx_description
1 polymer ?
#
loop_
_entity_poly.entity_id
_entity_poly.type
_entity_poly.pdbx_seq_one_letter_code
_entity_poly.pdbx_strand_id
1 'polypeptide(L)' 'MSHSHLRNKRRFLPNLQAVRATVDGETVRLRVCTSCLKAGKVQRRVA' A
#
# COMPACT_ATOMS: atom_id res chain seq x y z
N MET A 1 21.27 12.98 -4.12
CA MET A 1 21.43 14.41 -4.49
C MET A 1 22.13 14.42 -5.83
N SER A 2 21.59 15.09 -6.84
CA SER A 2 22.22 15.16 -8.16
C SER A 2 23.38 16.15 -8.13
N HIS A 3 24.37 15.94 -8.99
CA HIS A 3 25.55 16.81 -9.13
C HIS A 3 25.16 18.27 -9.45
N SER A 4 24.06 18.46 -10.17
CA SER A 4 23.53 19.78 -10.55
C SER A 4 22.68 20.45 -9.47
N HIS A 5 22.47 19.81 -8.30
CA HIS A 5 21.63 20.31 -7.19
C HIS A 5 20.16 20.62 -7.54
N LEU A 6 19.71 20.30 -8.76
CA LEU A 6 18.31 20.42 -9.19
C LEU A 6 17.46 19.38 -8.43
N ARG A 7 16.59 19.86 -7.54
CA ARG A 7 15.75 19.04 -6.68
C ARG A 7 14.37 18.83 -7.29
N ASN A 8 14.12 17.63 -7.79
CA ASN A 8 12.77 17.21 -8.15
C ASN A 8 11.99 16.79 -6.90
N LYS A 9 10.76 17.29 -6.73
CA LYS A 9 9.84 16.89 -5.65
C LYS A 9 9.32 15.48 -5.93
N ARG A 10 10.07 14.45 -5.52
CA ARG A 10 9.61 13.05 -5.57
C ARG A 10 8.89 12.66 -4.28
N ARG A 11 7.77 11.96 -4.41
CA ARG A 11 7.13 11.24 -3.30
C ARG A 11 7.55 9.77 -3.34
N PHE A 12 7.94 9.23 -2.21
CA PHE A 12 8.16 7.79 -2.05
C PHE A 12 6.92 7.20 -1.41
N LEU A 13 6.05 6.64 -2.24
CA LEU A 13 4.92 5.87 -1.74
C LEU A 13 5.42 4.50 -1.28
N PRO A 14 4.88 3.94 -0.17
CA PRO A 14 5.11 2.54 0.15
C PRO A 14 4.58 1.66 -0.99
N ASN A 15 5.06 0.42 -1.08
CA ASN A 15 4.53 -0.56 -2.02
C ASN A 15 3.06 -0.86 -1.68
N LEU A 16 2.15 -0.09 -2.28
CA LEU A 16 0.70 -0.19 -2.14
C LEU A 16 0.19 -1.23 -3.14
N GLN A 17 -0.50 -2.24 -2.64
CA GLN A 17 -1.07 -3.33 -3.41
C GLN A 17 -2.59 -3.25 -3.38
N ALA A 18 -3.24 -3.44 -4.52
CA ALA A 18 -4.69 -3.49 -4.61
C ALA A 18 -5.16 -4.89 -4.20
N VAL A 19 -5.88 -4.98 -3.08
CA VAL A 19 -6.39 -6.25 -2.55
C VAL A 19 -7.88 -6.18 -2.29
N ARG A 20 -8.55 -7.35 -2.33
CA ARG A 20 -9.89 -7.52 -1.75
C ARG A 20 -9.72 -7.87 -0.29
N ALA A 21 -10.26 -7.04 0.59
CA ALA A 21 -10.19 -7.25 2.03
C ALA A 21 -11.56 -7.08 2.66
N THR A 22 -11.78 -7.78 3.76
CA THR A 22 -12.99 -7.61 4.56
C THR A 22 -12.74 -6.45 5.51
N VAL A 23 -13.51 -5.39 5.39
CA VAL A 23 -13.50 -4.21 6.28
C VAL A 23 -14.92 -4.08 6.82
N ASP A 24 -15.07 -4.09 8.14
CA ASP A 24 -16.37 -3.96 8.82
C ASP A 24 -17.45 -4.94 8.33
N GLY A 25 -17.04 -6.15 7.93
CA GLY A 25 -17.93 -7.21 7.43
C GLY A 25 -18.24 -7.14 5.94
N GLU A 26 -17.87 -6.04 5.25
CA GLU A 26 -18.04 -5.88 3.80
C GLU A 26 -16.74 -6.20 3.05
N THR A 27 -16.86 -6.81 1.87
CA THR A 27 -15.72 -7.08 1.00
C THR A 27 -15.45 -5.89 0.09
N VAL A 28 -14.41 -5.12 0.41
CA VAL A 28 -14.05 -3.90 -0.32
C VAL A 28 -12.72 -4.09 -1.04
N ARG A 29 -12.56 -3.43 -2.19
CA ARG A 29 -11.27 -3.33 -2.88
C ARG A 29 -10.53 -2.09 -2.40
N LEU A 30 -9.42 -2.28 -1.69
CA LEU A 30 -8.61 -1.16 -1.19
C LEU A 30 -7.11 -1.34 -1.45
N ARG A 31 -6.39 -0.22 -1.39
CA ARG A 31 -4.92 -0.19 -1.51
C ARG A 31 -4.30 -0.37 -0.14
N VAL A 32 -3.57 -1.46 0.04
CA VAL A 32 -2.95 -1.83 1.31
C VAL A 32 -1.44 -1.86 1.15
N CYS A 33 -0.72 -1.37 2.17
CA CYS A 33 0.72 -1.42 2.17
C CYS A 33 1.25 -2.86 2.34
N THR A 34 2.31 -3.24 1.63
CA THR A 34 2.91 -4.59 1.76
C THR A 34 3.31 -4.95 3.19
N SER A 35 3.76 -4.00 4.00
CA SER A 35 4.06 -4.24 5.42
C SER A 35 2.79 -4.51 6.24
N CYS A 36 1.67 -3.88 5.90
CA CYS A 36 0.36 -4.12 6.51
C CYS A 36 -0.13 -5.54 6.20
N LEU A 37 0.05 -5.99 4.95
CA LEU A 37 -0.25 -7.36 4.53
C LEU A 37 0.64 -8.37 5.25
N LYS A 38 1.95 -8.11 5.35
CA LYS A 38 2.89 -8.99 6.06
C LYS A 38 2.58 -9.09 7.55
N ALA A 39 2.14 -7.99 8.17
CA ALA A 39 1.78 -7.94 9.59
C ALA A 39 0.40 -8.54 9.90
N GLY A 40 -0.36 -9.01 8.90
CA GLY A 40 -1.70 -9.57 9.11
C GLY A 40 -2.75 -8.55 9.57
N LYS A 41 -2.46 -7.25 9.48
CA LYS A 41 -3.38 -6.17 9.92
C LYS A 41 -4.63 -6.03 9.06
N VAL A 42 -4.63 -6.67 7.89
CA VAL A 42 -5.74 -6.66 6.95
C VAL A 42 -6.05 -8.10 6.58
N GLN A 43 -7.29 -8.52 6.81
CA GLN A 43 -7.79 -9.82 6.37
C GLN A 43 -8.00 -9.77 4.86
N ARG A 44 -7.02 -10.30 4.13
CA ARG A 44 -7.13 -10.51 2.69
C ARG A 44 -8.14 -11.63 2.48
N ARG A 45 -9.22 -11.35 1.76
CA ARG A 45 -10.13 -12.41 1.32
C ARG A 45 -9.41 -13.17 0.21
N VAL A 46 -8.88 -14.34 0.56
CA VAL A 46 -8.39 -15.31 -0.43
C VAL A 46 -9.63 -15.92 -1.05
N ALA A 47 -9.80 -15.74 -2.36
CA ALA A 47 -10.82 -16.46 -3.11
C ALA A 47 -10.39 -17.93 -3.23
#